data_AF-A0A484IGK7-F1
#
_entry.id   AF-A0A484IGK7-F1
#
_cell.length_a   1.000
_cell.length_b   1.000
_cell.length_c   1.000
_cell.angle_alpha   90.00
_cell.angle_beta   90.00
_cell.angle_gamma   90.00
#
_symmetry.space_group_name_H-M   'P 1'
#
loop_
_entity.id
_entity.type
_entity.pdbx_description
1 polymer ?
#
loop_
_entity_poly.entity_id
_entity_poly.type
_entity_poly.pdbx_seq_one_letter_code
_entity_poly.pdbx_strand_id
1 'polypeptide(L)'
;MAVICKKCGLPDDLCACGELDKEDTRIVVRLETRRFSKTTTMIEGLDPKINDIHTIVKELKSRLACGGTAKDGFILLQGDHRDIVKNYLVVKGFNESSIEVM
;
A
#
# COMPACT_ATOMS: atom_id res chain seq x y z
N MET A 1 11.14 26.04 -16.33
CA MET A 1 12.17 25.73 -15.31
C MET A 1 12.11 24.22 -15.11
N ALA A 2 13.21 23.52 -15.40
CA ALA A 2 13.27 22.08 -15.16
C ALA A 2 13.29 21.83 -13.65
N VAL A 3 12.33 21.07 -13.15
CA VAL A 3 12.39 20.55 -11.77
C VAL A 3 13.47 19.48 -11.78
N ILE A 4 14.48 19.64 -10.94
CA ILE A 4 15.62 18.73 -10.85
C ILE A 4 15.42 17.86 -9.61
N CYS A 5 15.53 16.55 -9.79
CA CYS A 5 15.44 15.62 -8.68
C CYS A 5 16.62 15.81 -7.71
N LYS A 6 16.33 16.06 -6.43
CA LYS A 6 17.36 16.28 -5.39
C LYS A 6 18.13 15.01 -5.01
N LYS A 7 17.65 13.82 -5.40
CA LYS A 7 18.28 12.52 -5.12
C LYS A 7 19.33 12.17 -6.16
N CYS A 8 19.00 12.34 -7.43
CA CYS A 8 19.81 11.84 -8.54
C CYS A 8 20.28 12.94 -9.52
N GLY A 9 19.83 14.19 -9.35
CA GLY A 9 20.28 15.33 -10.14
C GLY A 9 19.76 15.37 -11.58
N LEU A 10 18.90 14.43 -11.97
CA LEU A 10 18.26 14.41 -13.29
C LEU A 10 17.04 15.33 -13.34
N PRO A 11 16.72 15.88 -14.54
CA PRO A 11 15.42 16.49 -14.82
C PRO A 11 14.27 15.54 -14.47
N ASP A 12 13.20 16.05 -13.86
CA ASP A 12 12.04 15.26 -13.38
C ASP A 12 11.42 14.37 -14.47
N ASP A 13 11.46 14.82 -15.72
CA ASP A 13 10.97 14.11 -16.91
C ASP A 13 11.81 12.89 -17.31
N LEU A 14 13.05 12.78 -16.80
CA LEU A 14 13.97 11.65 -17.02
C LEU A 14 14.27 10.89 -15.72
N CYS A 15 13.63 11.26 -14.62
CA CYS A 15 13.92 10.76 -13.30
C CYS A 15 13.11 9.48 -13.00
N ALA A 16 13.79 8.34 -12.86
CA ALA A 16 13.18 7.07 -12.41
C ALA A 16 13.26 6.87 -10.89
N CYS A 17 13.73 7.87 -10.14
CA CYS A 17 14.07 7.71 -8.72
C CYS A 17 12.81 7.42 -7.85
N GLY A 18 11.61 7.80 -8.30
CA GLY A 18 10.34 7.42 -7.66
C GLY A 18 9.81 6.02 -8.01
N GLU A 19 10.26 5.43 -9.13
CA GLU A 19 9.93 4.06 -9.53
C GLU A 19 10.85 3.06 -8.81
N LEU A 20 12.15 3.38 -8.70
CA LEU A 20 13.14 2.58 -7.97
C LEU A 20 12.81 2.46 -6.47
N ASP A 21 12.34 3.55 -5.84
CA ASP A 21 11.96 3.53 -4.41
C ASP A 21 10.79 2.54 -4.12
N LYS A 22 9.99 2.17 -5.13
CA LYS A 22 8.92 1.17 -4.99
C LYS A 22 9.42 -0.27 -5.11
N GLU A 23 10.59 -0.50 -5.72
CA GLU A 23 11.12 -1.86 -5.95
C GLU A 23 11.59 -2.55 -4.66
N ASP A 24 12.07 -1.81 -3.66
CA ASP A 24 12.51 -2.37 -2.36
C ASP A 24 11.38 -2.52 -1.32
N THR A 25 10.13 -2.21 -1.66
CA THR A 25 9.03 -2.19 -0.70
C THR A 25 8.39 -3.58 -0.57
N ARG A 26 8.70 -4.31 0.50
CA ARG A 26 8.03 -5.57 0.87
C ARG A 26 6.71 -5.27 1.58
N ILE A 27 5.59 -5.64 0.95
CA ILE A 27 4.24 -5.46 1.48
C ILE A 27 3.72 -6.79 1.99
N VAL A 28 3.16 -6.80 3.19
CA VAL A 28 2.56 -8.01 3.79
C VAL A 28 1.06 -7.81 3.96
N VAL A 29 0.27 -8.72 3.41
CA VAL A 29 -1.19 -8.77 3.54
C VAL A 29 -1.56 -10.03 4.31
N ARG A 30 -2.02 -9.89 5.56
CA ARG A 30 -2.35 -11.03 6.42
C ARG A 30 -3.72 -10.91 7.08
N LEU A 31 -4.25 -12.04 7.55
CA LEU A 31 -5.39 -12.03 8.46
C LEU A 31 -4.95 -11.76 9.91
N GLU A 32 -5.74 -10.93 10.56
CA GLU A 32 -5.69 -10.65 11.99
C GLU A 32 -7.07 -10.92 12.59
N THR A 33 -7.10 -11.67 13.69
CA THR A 33 -8.33 -11.86 14.46
C THR A 33 -8.36 -10.82 15.58
N ARG A 34 -9.32 -9.89 15.53
CA ARG A 34 -9.52 -8.88 16.57
C ARG A 34 -10.61 -9.27 17.55
N ARG A 35 -10.90 -8.36 18.51
CA ARG A 35 -11.95 -8.49 19.52
C ARG A 35 -13.23 -9.11 18.94
N PHE A 36 -13.82 -10.03 19.69
CA PHE A 36 -15.02 -10.78 19.31
C PHE A 36 -14.82 -11.70 18.10
N SER A 37 -13.60 -12.23 17.91
CA SER A 37 -13.28 -13.18 16.84
C SER A 37 -13.61 -12.65 15.43
N LYS A 38 -13.57 -11.33 15.25
CA LYS A 38 -13.82 -10.72 13.94
C LYS A 38 -12.55 -10.75 13.12
N THR A 39 -12.65 -11.36 11.95
CA THR A 39 -11.60 -11.39 10.94
C THR A 39 -11.37 -10.00 10.36
N THR A 40 -10.10 -9.62 10.25
CA THR A 40 -9.65 -8.35 9.69
C THR A 40 -8.46 -8.63 8.77
N THR A 41 -8.44 -8.00 7.59
CA THR A 41 -7.28 -8.00 6.71
C THR A 41 -6.36 -6.86 7.12
N MET A 42 -5.09 -7.16 7.37
CA MET A 42 -4.05 -6.19 7.71
C MET A 42 -3.04 -6.07 6.56
N ILE A 43 -2.64 -4.84 6.27
CA ILE A 43 -1.69 -4.49 5.22
C ILE A 43 -0.55 -3.69 5.85
N GLU A 44 0.67 -4.20 5.75
CA GLU A 44 1.89 -3.60 6.30
C GLU A 44 2.95 -3.41 5.21
N GLY A 45 3.97 -2.60 5.47
CA GLY A 45 5.08 -2.37 4.55
C GLY A 45 4.85 -1.21 3.58
N LEU A 46 3.77 -0.45 3.71
CA LEU A 46 3.56 0.78 2.96
C LEU A 46 4.28 1.93 3.68
N ASP A 47 5.31 2.53 3.06
CA ASP A 47 5.96 3.72 3.64
C ASP A 47 4.98 4.93 3.60
N PRO A 48 4.56 5.49 4.75
CA PRO A 48 3.65 6.63 4.79
C PRO A 48 4.23 7.94 4.23
N LYS A 49 5.55 8.03 4.06
CA LYS A 49 6.22 9.20 3.46
C LYS A 49 6.17 9.17 1.93
N ILE A 50 6.09 7.98 1.36
CA ILE A 50 6.09 7.74 -0.09
C ILE A 50 4.66 7.49 -0.58
N ASN A 51 3.86 6.78 0.22
CA ASN A 51 2.52 6.34 -0.12
C ASN A 51 1.48 7.09 0.71
N ASP A 52 0.44 7.59 0.06
CA ASP A 52 -0.72 8.14 0.75
C ASP A 52 -1.62 7.01 1.29
N ILE A 53 -1.26 6.48 2.47
CA ILE A 53 -1.98 5.40 3.16
C ILE A 53 -3.44 5.79 3.44
N HIS A 54 -3.73 7.08 3.68
CA HIS A 54 -5.09 7.57 3.94
C HIS A 54 -5.95 7.51 2.69
N THR A 55 -5.39 7.84 1.52
CA THR A 55 -6.08 7.66 0.24
C THR A 55 -6.27 6.17 -0.07
N ILE A 56 -5.24 5.34 0.15
CA ILE A 56 -5.34 3.88 -0.06
C ILE A 56 -6.47 3.27 0.79
N VAL A 57 -6.56 3.59 2.08
CA VAL A 57 -7.63 3.02 2.93
C VAL A 57 -9.01 3.52 2.52
N LYS A 58 -9.13 4.78 2.06
CA LYS A 58 -10.40 5.34 1.59
C LYS A 58 -10.88 4.64 0.33
N GLU A 59 -9.99 4.42 -0.64
CA GLU A 59 -10.30 3.70 -1.87
C GLU A 59 -10.69 2.24 -1.59
N LEU A 60 -9.92 1.53 -0.75
CA LEU A 60 -10.21 0.15 -0.37
C LEU A 60 -11.56 0.03 0.34
N LYS A 61 -11.88 0.92 1.29
CA LYS A 61 -13.20 0.95 1.96
C LYS A 61 -14.34 1.17 0.99
N SER A 62 -14.18 2.08 0.02
CA SER A 62 -15.18 2.34 -1.00
C SER A 62 -15.39 1.14 -1.92
N ARG A 63 -14.31 0.43 -2.26
CA ARG A 63 -14.33 -0.73 -3.15
C ARG A 63 -14.90 -1.98 -2.49
N LEU A 64 -14.58 -2.20 -1.22
CA LEU A 64 -14.91 -3.42 -0.48
C LEU A 64 -16.19 -3.28 0.36
N ALA A 65 -16.77 -2.07 0.41
CA ALA A 65 -17.93 -1.76 1.25
C ALA A 65 -17.74 -2.17 2.72
N CYS A 66 -16.52 -2.02 3.26
CA CYS A 66 -16.15 -2.47 4.59
C CYS A 66 -15.68 -1.30 5.50
N GLY A 67 -15.72 -1.54 6.81
CA GLY A 67 -15.00 -0.68 7.75
C GLY A 67 -13.49 -0.84 7.61
N GLY A 68 -12.75 0.20 7.97
CA GLY A 68 -11.28 0.15 7.94
C GLY A 68 -10.62 1.41 8.48
N THR A 69 -9.37 1.28 8.86
CA THR A 69 -8.53 2.37 9.40
C THR A 69 -7.08 2.20 8.97
N ALA A 70 -6.39 3.33 8.79
CA ALA A 70 -4.93 3.36 8.73
C ALA A 70 -4.41 3.79 10.11
N LYS A 71 -3.38 3.12 10.63
CA LYS A 71 -2.75 3.46 11.91
C LYS A 71 -1.30 2.97 11.91
N ASP A 72 -0.38 3.75 12.47
CA ASP A 72 1.01 3.33 12.74
C ASP A 72 1.72 2.66 11.54
N GLY A 73 1.47 3.11 10.30
CA GLY A 73 2.09 2.55 9.09
C GLY A 73 1.43 1.29 8.51
N PHE A 74 0.28 0.88 9.05
CA PHE A 74 -0.50 -0.24 8.54
C PHE A 74 -1.97 0.13 8.26
N ILE A 75 -2.64 -0.68 7.45
CA ILE A 75 -4.08 -0.58 7.17
C ILE A 75 -4.79 -1.81 7.73
N LEU A 76 -5.96 -1.61 8.32
CA LEU A 76 -6.88 -2.66 8.73
C LEU A 76 -8.21 -2.51 7.99
N LEU A 77 -8.72 -3.62 7.46
CA LEU A 77 -10.01 -3.73 6.78
C LEU A 77 -10.81 -4.87 7.41
N GLN A 78 -12.09 -4.64 7.69
CA GLN A 78 -12.97 -5.68 8.23
C GLN A 78 -13.28 -6.74 7.18
N GLY A 79 -13.15 -8.03 7.52
CA GLY A 79 -13.33 -9.15 6.59
C GLY A 79 -12.01 -9.72 6.04
N ASP A 80 -12.10 -10.83 5.32
CA ASP A 80 -11.01 -11.40 4.52
C ASP A 80 -11.09 -10.85 3.09
N HIS A 81 -10.12 -10.00 2.75
CA HIS A 81 -10.02 -9.30 1.47
C HIS A 81 -8.63 -9.43 0.86
N ARG A 82 -7.84 -10.42 1.30
CA ARG A 82 -6.43 -10.57 0.93
C ARG A 82 -6.20 -10.56 -0.58
N ASP A 83 -6.96 -11.35 -1.33
CA ASP A 83 -6.83 -11.43 -2.79
C ASP A 83 -7.18 -10.11 -3.49
N ILE A 84 -8.26 -9.46 -3.05
CA ILE A 84 -8.71 -8.19 -3.64
C ILE A 84 -7.70 -7.08 -3.33
N VAL A 85 -7.14 -7.07 -2.13
CA VAL A 85 -6.10 -6.13 -1.71
C VAL A 85 -4.82 -6.34 -2.54
N LYS A 86 -4.36 -7.58 -2.71
CA LYS A 86 -3.19 -7.89 -3.55
C LYS A 86 -3.39 -7.32 -4.96
N ASN A 87 -4.52 -7.62 -5.59
CA ASN A 87 -4.83 -7.14 -6.93
C ASN A 87 -4.92 -5.61 -7.01
N TYR A 88 -5.50 -4.97 -5.99
CA TYR A 88 -5.56 -3.51 -5.92
C TYR A 88 -4.15 -2.88 -5.86
N LEU A 89 -3.25 -3.45 -5.04
CA LEU A 89 -1.88 -2.95 -4.91
C LEU A 89 -1.10 -3.11 -6.22
N VAL A 90 -1.23 -4.25 -6.91
CA VAL A 90 -0.63 -4.45 -8.24
C VAL A 90 -1.12 -3.39 -9.23
N VAL A 91 -2.43 -3.11 -9.26
CA VAL A 91 -3.01 -2.06 -10.13
C VAL A 91 -2.51 -0.65 -9.77
N LYS A 92 -2.15 -0.40 -8.50
CA LYS A 92 -1.54 0.86 -8.06
C LYS A 92 -0.04 0.97 -8.39
N GLY A 93 0.54 -0.06 -9.02
CA GLY A 93 1.93 -0.08 -9.46
C GLY A 93 2.91 -0.58 -8.40
N PHE A 94 2.42 -1.33 -7.38
CA PHE A 94 3.31 -2.11 -6.52
C PHE A 94 3.70 -3.41 -7.22
N ASN A 95 4.96 -3.83 -7.05
CA ASN A 95 5.44 -5.05 -7.68
C ASN A 95 4.76 -6.27 -7.06
N GLU A 96 4.19 -7.16 -7.88
CA GLU A 96 3.53 -8.37 -7.39
C GLU A 96 4.49 -9.27 -6.59
N SER A 97 5.77 -9.35 -6.97
CA SER A 97 6.75 -10.19 -6.27
C SER A 97 7.12 -9.64 -4.89
N SER A 98 6.81 -8.37 -4.60
CA SER A 98 7.06 -7.77 -3.30
C SER A 98 5.85 -7.83 -2.37
N ILE A 99 4.70 -8.34 -2.84
CA ILE A 99 3.47 -8.49 -2.06
C ILE A 99 3.34 -9.95 -1.57
N GLU A 100 3.49 -10.13 -0.27
CA GLU A 100 3.30 -11.41 0.41
C GLU A 100 1.88 -11.49 0.99
N VAL A 101 1.15 -12.55 0.66
CA VAL A 101 -0.20 -12.81 1.17
C VAL A 101 -0.16 -14.02 2.09
N MET A 102 -0.63 -13.86 3.34
CA MET A 102 -0.62 -14.88 4.39
C MET A 102 -2.02 -15.19 4.93
#